data_AF-A0A965EIS7-F1
#
_entry.id   AF-A0A965EIS7-F1
#
_cell.length_a   1.000
_cell.length_b   1.000
_cell.length_c   1.000
_cell.angle_alpha   90.00
_cell.angle_beta   90.00
_cell.angle_gamma   90.00
#
_symmetry.space_group_name_H-M   'P 1'
#
loop_
_entity.id
_entity.type
_entity.pdbx_description
1 polymer ?
#
loop_
_entity_poly.entity_id
_entity_poly.type
_entity_poly.pdbx_seq_one_letter_code
_entity_poly.pdbx_strand_id
1 'polypeptide(L)'
;MYPRTQKWQEKGKNMLIDNPDEMQSELDIVENKKLESTIEPASDDIPDKYKGKQLSDIIKMHQEAEKLIGKQAQEVGEVRKLADELIKQNLAGKSQPIKEEEPEVDFFENPQAAVRKTVDNHPDVLAARQASQEFKKMQIQQKLAQEHPDFGQIVQDADFVNWVKSSPVRIGLYAKADGEFDYDSANELLSTYKQLKGVKAKQTNEAGETQRKSNLKAASVDVGGTGESGKRVYRRADLIRLKMQDPARYDALSDEIMAAYAEGRVK
;
A
#
# COMPACT_ATOMS: atom_id res chain seq x y z
N MET A 1 -1.81 35.72 73.00
CA MET A 1 -3.13 35.97 73.61
C MET A 1 -4.14 36.06 72.48
N TYR A 2 -4.86 34.98 72.19
CA TYR A 2 -5.97 34.96 71.23
C TYR A 2 -7.21 34.51 71.99
N PRO A 3 -8.35 35.20 71.86
CA PRO A 3 -9.64 34.63 72.19
C PRO A 3 -10.36 34.22 70.91
N ARG A 4 -11.03 33.06 70.91
CA ARG A 4 -12.27 32.95 70.14
C ARG A 4 -13.20 31.88 70.71
N THR A 5 -14.34 32.38 71.17
CA THR A 5 -15.49 31.68 71.70
C THR A 5 -16.37 31.11 70.57
N GLN A 6 -16.93 29.93 70.85
CA GLN A 6 -18.19 29.30 70.42
C GLN A 6 -19.22 30.25 69.73
N LYS A 7 -20.12 29.84 68.81
CA LYS A 7 -21.14 28.79 68.92
C LYS A 7 -22.03 28.79 67.65
N TRP A 8 -22.76 27.70 67.50
CA TRP A 8 -23.65 27.25 66.42
C TRP A 8 -24.98 28.01 66.28
N GLN A 9 -25.57 28.02 65.07
CA GLN A 9 -27.01 27.75 64.86
C GLN A 9 -27.37 27.45 63.39
N GLU A 10 -28.11 26.36 63.19
CA GLU A 10 -28.74 25.89 61.95
C GLU A 10 -29.92 26.77 61.50
N LYS A 11 -30.17 26.82 60.19
CA LYS A 11 -31.51 26.55 59.63
C LYS A 11 -31.46 26.39 58.11
N GLY A 12 -31.87 25.23 57.63
CA GLY A 12 -32.00 24.93 56.21
C GLY A 12 -33.17 25.64 55.54
N LYS A 13 -33.03 25.88 54.24
CA LYS A 13 -34.13 25.86 53.28
C LYS A 13 -33.60 25.46 51.90
N ASN A 14 -34.01 24.27 51.50
CA ASN A 14 -33.81 23.67 50.19
C ASN A 14 -34.60 24.48 49.14
N MET A 15 -33.95 24.91 48.06
CA MET A 15 -34.61 25.15 46.77
C MET A 15 -33.69 24.68 45.65
N LEU A 16 -34.14 23.63 44.97
CA LEU A 16 -33.74 23.18 43.64
C LEU A 16 -33.62 24.36 42.67
N ILE A 17 -32.46 24.49 42.03
CA ILE A 17 -32.37 24.85 40.61
C ILE A 17 -31.40 23.85 39.99
N ASP A 18 -31.95 22.91 39.22
CA ASP A 18 -31.25 22.16 38.19
C ASP A 18 -30.52 23.14 37.27
N ASN A 19 -29.21 23.04 37.17
CA ASN A 19 -28.48 23.46 35.98
C ASN A 19 -27.53 22.32 35.58
N PRO A 20 -27.96 21.41 34.67
CA PRO A 20 -27.14 20.31 34.20
C PRO A 20 -26.33 20.80 33.00
N ASP A 21 -25.21 21.49 33.23
CA ASP A 21 -24.26 21.73 32.11
C ASP A 21 -22.80 21.97 32.52
N GLU A 22 -22.40 21.69 33.76
CA GLU A 22 -20.99 21.82 34.20
C GLU A 22 -20.12 20.56 33.98
N MET A 23 -20.45 19.72 33.00
CA MET A 23 -19.56 18.63 32.57
C MET A 23 -19.46 18.52 31.04
N GLN A 24 -19.50 19.64 30.33
CA GLN A 24 -19.00 19.68 28.96
C GLN A 24 -17.52 20.07 28.97
N SER A 25 -16.71 19.02 28.81
CA SER A 25 -15.42 18.98 28.11
C SER A 25 -14.25 19.83 28.67
N GLU A 26 -13.58 19.29 29.70
CA GLU A 26 -12.12 19.51 29.85
C GLU A 26 -11.34 19.08 28.58
N LEU A 27 -11.95 18.26 27.72
CA LEU A 27 -11.44 17.89 26.40
C LEU A 27 -11.41 19.07 25.40
N ASP A 28 -12.38 20.01 25.45
CA ASP A 28 -12.43 21.12 24.49
C ASP A 28 -11.40 22.20 24.84
N ILE A 29 -11.03 22.31 26.12
CA ILE A 29 -9.99 23.25 26.60
C ILE A 29 -8.59 22.77 26.18
N VAL A 30 -8.36 21.45 26.13
CA VAL A 30 -7.10 20.87 25.65
C VAL A 30 -7.01 20.88 24.13
N GLU A 31 -8.12 20.70 23.42
CA GLU A 31 -8.16 20.77 21.96
C GLU A 31 -7.93 22.21 21.45
N ASN A 32 -8.55 23.23 22.06
CA ASN A 32 -8.31 24.63 21.68
C ASN A 32 -6.88 25.11 22.02
N LYS A 33 -6.24 24.60 23.08
CA LYS A 33 -4.89 25.04 23.46
C LYS A 33 -3.79 24.39 22.61
N LYS A 34 -4.07 23.29 21.89
CA LYS A 34 -3.11 22.65 20.98
C LYS A 34 -3.11 23.26 19.57
N LEU A 35 -4.11 24.07 19.24
CA LEU A 35 -4.25 24.75 17.94
C LEU A 35 -3.51 26.09 17.85
N GLU A 36 -3.08 26.68 18.97
CA GLU A 36 -2.54 28.04 18.99
C GLU A 36 -1.00 28.15 19.02
N SER A 37 -0.25 27.05 18.92
CA SER A 37 1.21 27.11 19.01
C SER A 37 1.95 26.26 17.98
N THR A 38 1.73 26.47 16.68
CA THR A 38 2.73 26.25 15.62
C THR A 38 2.33 27.03 14.36
N ILE A 39 2.58 28.34 14.33
CA ILE A 39 2.71 29.05 13.06
C ILE A 39 4.20 29.27 12.87
N GLU A 40 4.87 28.28 12.31
CA GLU A 40 6.16 28.51 11.64
C GLU A 40 5.90 29.46 10.45
N PRO A 41 6.84 30.36 10.13
CA PRO A 41 6.69 31.22 8.96
C PRO A 41 6.48 30.34 7.73
N ALA A 42 5.35 30.55 7.05
CA ALA A 42 5.02 29.87 5.81
C ALA A 42 6.21 29.97 4.86
N SER A 43 6.87 28.85 4.60
CA SER A 43 7.79 28.78 3.47
C SER A 43 6.95 28.92 2.20
N ASP A 44 7.33 29.84 1.33
CA ASP A 44 6.71 30.07 0.01
C ASP A 44 6.90 28.90 -0.97
N ASP A 45 7.37 27.74 -0.50
CA ASP A 45 7.62 26.58 -1.34
C ASP A 45 6.37 25.71 -1.44
N ILE A 46 5.36 26.25 -2.14
CA ILE A 46 4.19 25.48 -2.54
C ILE A 46 4.69 24.26 -3.34
N PRO A 47 4.41 23.02 -2.90
CA PRO A 47 4.86 21.84 -3.62
C PRO A 47 4.36 21.88 -5.06
N ASP A 48 5.19 21.45 -6.02
CA ASP A 48 4.92 21.60 -7.47
C ASP A 48 3.57 21.01 -7.91
N LYS A 49 3.02 20.06 -7.15
CA LYS A 49 1.71 19.43 -7.38
C LYS A 49 0.52 20.38 -7.18
N TYR A 50 0.72 21.47 -6.43
CA TYR A 50 -0.30 22.46 -6.07
C TYR A 50 -0.09 23.81 -6.78
N LYS A 51 1.08 24.06 -7.40
CA LYS A 51 1.35 25.28 -8.15
C LYS A 51 0.39 25.44 -9.34
N GLY A 52 -0.25 26.60 -9.44
CA GLY A 52 -1.14 26.96 -10.56
C GLY A 52 -2.53 26.30 -10.53
N LYS A 53 -2.87 25.51 -9.50
CA LYS A 53 -4.22 24.96 -9.32
C LYS A 53 -5.10 25.91 -8.53
N GLN A 54 -6.38 25.97 -8.89
CA GLN A 54 -7.36 26.76 -8.14
C GLN A 54 -7.64 26.11 -6.78
N LEU A 55 -7.92 26.94 -5.77
CA LEU A 55 -8.20 26.47 -4.40
C LEU A 55 -9.33 25.42 -4.35
N SER A 56 -10.35 25.56 -5.20
CA SER A 56 -11.44 24.58 -5.34
C SER A 56 -10.96 23.20 -5.80
N ASP A 57 -9.95 23.15 -6.66
CA ASP A 57 -9.42 21.90 -7.20
C ASP A 57 -8.48 21.23 -6.20
N ILE A 58 -7.76 22.02 -5.39
CA ILE A 58 -6.95 21.54 -4.27
C ILE A 58 -7.85 20.90 -3.21
N ILE A 59 -8.97 21.55 -2.86
CA ILE A 59 -9.95 21.02 -1.91
C ILE A 59 -10.58 19.72 -2.43
N LYS A 60 -10.96 19.66 -3.71
CA LYS A 60 -11.46 18.40 -4.32
C LYS A 60 -10.43 17.28 -4.28
N MET A 61 -9.18 17.56 -4.65
CA MET A 61 -8.10 16.57 -4.58
C MET A 61 -7.90 16.06 -3.15
N HIS A 62 -7.96 16.95 -2.15
CA HIS A 62 -7.83 16.56 -0.74
C HIS A 62 -9.00 15.67 -0.29
N GLN A 63 -10.24 16.05 -0.61
CA GLN A 63 -11.43 15.25 -0.30
C GLN A 63 -11.43 13.89 -1.00
N GLU A 64 -10.96 13.81 -2.24
CA GLU A 64 -10.79 12.55 -2.96
C GLU A 64 -9.71 11.68 -2.32
N ALA A 65 -8.60 12.28 -1.89
CA ALA A 65 -7.54 11.58 -1.17
C ALA A 65 -8.03 11.05 0.18
N GLU A 66 -8.73 11.87 0.98
CA GLU A 66 -9.33 11.45 2.26
C GLU A 66 -10.33 10.31 2.07
N LYS A 67 -11.17 10.39 1.04
CA LYS A 67 -12.14 9.33 0.72
C LYS A 67 -11.47 8.03 0.28
N LEU A 68 -10.36 8.11 -0.47
CA LEU A 68 -9.56 6.94 -0.85
C LEU A 68 -8.86 6.33 0.37
N ILE A 69 -8.29 7.16 1.25
CA ILE A 69 -7.67 6.72 2.51
C ILE A 69 -8.71 6.03 3.40
N GLY A 70 -9.91 6.59 3.54
CA GLY A 70 -11.00 5.98 4.31
C GLY A 70 -11.40 4.60 3.79
N LYS A 71 -11.49 4.44 2.46
CA LYS A 71 -11.75 3.13 1.83
C LYS A 71 -10.61 2.14 2.06
N GLN A 72 -9.37 2.55 1.84
CA GLN A 72 -8.21 1.68 2.10
C GLN A 72 -8.11 1.27 3.58
N ALA A 73 -8.36 2.21 4.51
CA ALA A 73 -8.40 1.91 5.94
C ALA A 73 -9.47 0.86 6.27
N GLN A 74 -10.64 0.95 5.64
CA GLN A 74 -11.71 -0.05 5.78
C GLN A 74 -11.30 -1.41 5.22
N GLU A 75 -10.71 -1.45 4.02
CA GLU A 75 -10.23 -2.69 3.38
C GLU A 75 -9.12 -3.38 4.18
N VAL A 76 -8.17 -2.62 4.74
CA VAL A 76 -7.10 -3.14 5.61
C VAL A 76 -7.69 -3.60 6.97
N GLY A 77 -8.66 -2.87 7.51
CA GLY A 77 -9.39 -3.27 8.71
C GLY A 77 -10.15 -4.60 8.53
N GLU A 78 -10.73 -4.83 7.36
CA GLU A 78 -11.37 -6.11 7.01
C GLU A 78 -10.36 -7.25 6.90
N VAL A 79 -9.15 -7.01 6.39
CA VAL A 79 -8.06 -8.02 6.41
C VAL A 79 -7.72 -8.41 7.83
N ARG A 80 -7.54 -7.42 8.72
CA ARG A 80 -7.23 -7.67 10.13
C ARG A 80 -8.34 -8.48 10.79
N LYS A 81 -9.61 -8.12 10.56
CA LYS A 81 -10.76 -8.90 11.07
C LYS A 81 -10.80 -10.33 10.54
N LEU A 82 -10.54 -10.54 9.25
CA LEU A 82 -10.51 -11.89 8.65
C LEU A 82 -9.34 -12.72 9.19
N ALA A 83 -8.17 -12.10 9.37
CA ALA A 83 -7.02 -12.74 10.00
C ALA A 83 -7.34 -13.11 11.46
N ASP A 84 -7.89 -12.19 12.23
CA ASP A 84 -8.35 -12.41 13.60
C ASP A 84 -9.42 -13.50 13.67
N GLU A 85 -10.34 -13.56 12.71
CA GLU A 85 -11.38 -14.59 12.64
C GLU A 85 -10.79 -15.97 12.28
N LEU A 86 -9.82 -16.03 11.36
CA LEU A 86 -9.09 -17.27 11.07
C LEU A 86 -8.27 -17.75 12.27
N ILE A 87 -7.60 -16.83 12.96
CA ILE A 87 -6.88 -17.12 14.21
C ILE A 87 -7.87 -17.62 15.26
N LYS A 88 -9.03 -16.95 15.41
CA LYS A 88 -10.09 -17.33 16.34
C LYS A 88 -10.72 -18.67 15.98
N GLN A 89 -10.94 -19.01 14.71
CA GLN A 89 -11.42 -20.33 14.30
C GLN A 89 -10.39 -21.43 14.60
N ASN A 90 -9.10 -21.15 14.37
CA ASN A 90 -8.02 -22.06 14.76
C ASN A 90 -7.88 -22.21 16.30
N LEU A 91 -8.16 -21.14 17.05
CA LEU A 91 -8.17 -21.14 18.52
C LEU A 91 -9.47 -21.69 19.12
N ALA A 92 -10.61 -21.59 18.44
CA ALA A 92 -11.92 -22.03 18.94
C ALA A 92 -12.03 -23.56 19.09
N GLY A 93 -11.13 -24.32 18.46
CA GLY A 93 -10.90 -25.73 18.81
C GLY A 93 -10.34 -25.95 20.23
N LYS A 94 -9.91 -24.88 20.90
CA LYS A 94 -9.51 -24.81 22.31
C LYS A 94 -10.36 -23.75 23.00
N SER A 95 -11.52 -24.15 23.53
CA SER A 95 -12.38 -23.26 24.31
C SER A 95 -11.58 -22.52 25.39
N GLN A 96 -11.46 -21.20 25.26
CA GLN A 96 -11.02 -20.35 26.36
C GLN A 96 -12.18 -20.24 27.35
N PRO A 97 -11.99 -20.55 28.64
CA PRO A 97 -13.05 -20.38 29.63
C PRO A 97 -13.43 -18.90 29.74
N ILE A 98 -14.71 -18.65 29.92
CA ILE A 98 -15.25 -17.34 30.28
C ILE A 98 -14.54 -16.90 31.55
N LYS A 99 -13.85 -15.75 31.47
CA LYS A 99 -13.13 -15.18 32.61
C LYS A 99 -14.16 -14.58 33.56
N GLU A 100 -14.69 -15.41 34.45
CA GLU A 100 -15.24 -14.92 35.71
C GLU A 100 -14.13 -14.10 36.38
N GLU A 101 -14.45 -12.89 36.85
CA GLU A 101 -13.54 -12.15 37.71
C GLU A 101 -13.38 -12.97 38.98
N GLU A 102 -12.35 -13.82 39.02
CA GLU A 102 -12.02 -14.60 40.20
C GLU A 102 -11.87 -13.65 41.39
N PRO A 103 -12.51 -13.95 42.54
CA PRO A 103 -12.35 -13.17 43.75
C PRO A 103 -10.86 -12.98 44.03
N GLU A 104 -10.48 -11.84 44.63
CA GLU A 104 -9.09 -11.57 44.97
C GLU A 104 -8.50 -12.80 45.68
N VAL A 105 -7.53 -13.43 45.03
CA VAL A 105 -6.90 -14.64 45.56
C VAL A 105 -6.26 -14.22 46.87
N ASP A 106 -6.83 -14.66 47.98
CA ASP A 106 -6.28 -14.38 49.29
C ASP A 106 -4.86 -14.95 49.31
N PHE A 107 -3.90 -14.08 49.67
CA PHE A 107 -2.50 -14.46 49.80
C PHE A 107 -2.32 -15.68 50.72
N PHE A 108 -3.22 -15.87 51.69
CA PHE A 108 -3.17 -17.02 52.60
C PHE A 108 -3.72 -18.32 52.01
N GLU A 109 -4.68 -18.25 51.08
CA GLU A 109 -5.21 -19.43 50.39
C GLU A 109 -4.29 -19.91 49.26
N ASN A 110 -3.71 -18.98 48.49
CA ASN A 110 -2.78 -19.31 47.42
C ASN A 110 -1.74 -18.18 47.19
N PRO A 111 -0.64 -18.16 47.97
CA PRO A 111 0.34 -17.08 47.93
C PRO A 111 1.04 -16.96 46.58
N GLN A 112 1.24 -18.07 45.86
CA GLN A 112 1.88 -18.04 44.54
C GLN A 112 1.00 -17.34 43.50
N ALA A 113 -0.31 -17.62 43.49
CA ALA A 113 -1.24 -16.98 42.56
C ALA A 113 -1.45 -15.50 42.90
N ALA A 114 -1.55 -15.14 44.18
CA ALA A 114 -1.63 -13.75 44.63
C ALA A 114 -0.38 -12.92 44.22
N VAL A 115 0.82 -13.49 44.38
CA VAL A 115 2.07 -12.84 43.95
C VAL A 115 2.14 -12.68 42.42
N ARG A 116 1.72 -13.68 41.64
CA ARG A 116 1.67 -13.55 40.17
C ARG A 116 0.69 -12.46 39.73
N LYS A 117 -0.52 -12.44 40.29
CA LYS A 117 -1.55 -11.43 39.96
C LYS A 117 -1.08 -10.01 40.29
N THR A 118 -0.39 -9.83 41.42
CA THR A 118 0.18 -8.53 41.80
C THR A 118 1.36 -8.13 40.91
N VAL A 119 2.26 -9.04 40.55
CA VAL A 119 3.36 -8.77 39.59
C VAL A 119 2.82 -8.44 38.20
N ASP A 120 1.82 -9.18 37.73
CA ASP A 120 1.23 -8.97 36.40
C ASP A 120 0.49 -7.63 36.28
N ASN A 121 -0.10 -7.16 37.37
CA ASN A 121 -0.81 -5.88 37.44
C ASN A 121 0.09 -4.72 37.92
N HIS A 122 1.35 -4.97 38.25
CA HIS A 122 2.24 -3.94 38.79
C HIS A 122 2.53 -2.88 37.71
N PRO A 123 2.40 -1.57 37.99
CA PRO A 123 2.55 -0.51 37.00
C PRO A 123 3.91 -0.57 36.29
N ASP A 124 5.00 -0.79 37.01
CA ASP A 124 6.34 -0.88 36.41
C ASP A 124 6.50 -2.10 35.49
N VAL A 125 5.85 -3.23 35.79
CA VAL A 125 5.91 -4.43 34.95
C VAL A 125 5.09 -4.22 33.68
N LEU A 126 3.93 -3.59 33.79
CA LEU A 126 3.11 -3.20 32.64
C LEU A 126 3.85 -2.20 31.76
N ALA A 127 4.43 -1.16 32.34
CA ALA A 127 5.23 -0.17 31.64
C ALA A 127 6.45 -0.82 30.96
N ALA A 128 7.16 -1.72 31.65
CA ALA A 128 8.29 -2.46 31.06
C ALA A 128 7.86 -3.37 29.91
N ARG A 129 6.72 -4.06 30.02
CA ARG A 129 6.15 -4.87 28.92
C ARG A 129 5.77 -4.01 27.72
N GLN A 130 5.12 -2.86 27.94
CA GLN A 130 4.76 -1.92 26.88
C GLN A 130 6.02 -1.36 26.20
N ALA A 131 6.99 -0.88 26.97
CA ALA A 131 8.26 -0.37 26.45
C ALA A 131 9.01 -1.44 25.65
N SER A 132 9.00 -2.70 26.10
CA SER A 132 9.60 -3.81 25.37
C SER A 132 8.91 -4.08 24.03
N GLN A 133 7.57 -4.02 23.98
CA GLN A 133 6.81 -4.16 22.74
C GLN A 133 7.07 -3.00 21.77
N GLU A 134 7.07 -1.76 22.26
CA GLU A 134 7.38 -0.57 21.46
C GLU A 134 8.79 -0.62 20.90
N PHE A 135 9.76 -1.04 21.71
CA PHE A 135 11.14 -1.23 21.27
C PHE A 135 11.25 -2.30 20.18
N LYS A 136 10.55 -3.43 20.36
CA LYS A 136 10.48 -4.50 19.35
C LYS A 136 9.90 -3.98 18.03
N LYS A 137 8.76 -3.27 18.10
CA LYS A 137 8.12 -2.65 16.94
C LYS A 137 9.07 -1.68 16.23
N MET A 138 9.78 -0.83 16.98
CA MET A 138 10.73 0.14 16.42
C MET A 138 11.90 -0.55 15.71
N GLN A 139 12.49 -1.58 16.31
CA GLN A 139 13.57 -2.35 15.68
C GLN A 139 13.13 -2.98 14.37
N ILE A 140 11.94 -3.57 14.34
CA ILE A 140 11.43 -4.24 13.16
C ILE A 140 11.08 -3.22 12.08
N GLN A 141 10.48 -2.10 12.45
CA GLN A 141 10.20 -1.02 11.51
C GLN A 141 11.49 -0.48 10.88
N GLN A 142 12.56 -0.33 11.66
CA GLN A 142 13.87 0.07 11.13
C GLN A 142 14.42 -0.98 10.17
N LYS A 143 14.38 -2.26 10.52
CA LYS A 143 14.88 -3.35 9.68
C LYS A 143 14.08 -3.48 8.39
N LEU A 144 12.75 -3.38 8.47
CA LEU A 144 11.87 -3.35 7.30
C LEU A 144 12.10 -2.12 6.43
N ALA A 145 12.34 -0.94 7.00
CA ALA A 145 12.65 0.25 6.23
C ALA A 145 13.99 0.13 5.46
N GLN A 146 14.97 -0.60 6.02
CA GLN A 146 16.25 -0.86 5.36
C GLN A 146 16.12 -1.83 4.19
N GLU A 147 15.47 -2.99 4.41
CA GLU A 147 15.34 -4.05 3.39
C GLU A 147 14.21 -3.77 2.39
N HIS A 148 13.18 -3.07 2.83
CA HIS A 148 11.97 -2.78 2.07
C HIS A 148 11.52 -1.32 2.24
N PRO A 149 12.24 -0.33 1.70
CA PRO A 149 11.90 1.10 1.88
C PRO A 149 10.47 1.48 1.47
N ASP A 150 9.88 0.70 0.55
CA ASP A 150 8.54 0.82 -0.01
C ASP A 150 7.46 0.00 0.72
N PHE A 151 7.79 -0.66 1.84
CA PHE A 151 6.84 -1.54 2.54
C PHE A 151 5.52 -0.86 2.90
N GLY A 152 5.58 0.42 3.33
CA GLY A 152 4.38 1.20 3.67
C GLY A 152 3.44 1.40 2.47
N GLN A 153 3.99 1.53 1.26
CA GLN A 153 3.21 1.64 0.03
C GLN A 153 2.63 0.27 -0.38
N ILE A 154 3.44 -0.79 -0.27
CA ILE A 154 3.01 -2.15 -0.62
C ILE A 154 1.85 -2.61 0.27
N VAL A 155 1.90 -2.34 1.58
CA VAL A 155 0.84 -2.76 2.51
C VAL A 155 -0.49 -2.05 2.23
N GLN A 156 -0.46 -0.86 1.62
CA GLN A 156 -1.65 -0.12 1.18
C GLN A 156 -2.12 -0.51 -0.24
N ASP A 157 -1.32 -1.26 -0.99
CA ASP A 157 -1.66 -1.71 -2.33
C ASP A 157 -2.74 -2.80 -2.27
N ALA A 158 -3.89 -2.54 -2.90
CA ALA A 158 -5.00 -3.49 -2.96
C ALA A 158 -4.58 -4.82 -3.60
N ASP A 159 -3.66 -4.80 -4.57
CA ASP A 159 -3.14 -6.01 -5.20
C ASP A 159 -2.34 -6.87 -4.22
N PHE A 160 -1.57 -6.24 -3.33
CA PHE A 160 -0.85 -6.95 -2.27
C PHE A 160 -1.83 -7.57 -1.28
N VAL A 161 -2.82 -6.79 -0.82
CA VAL A 161 -3.85 -7.26 0.10
C VAL A 161 -4.62 -8.46 -0.47
N ASN A 162 -5.04 -8.38 -1.73
CA ASN A 162 -5.72 -9.48 -2.43
C ASN A 162 -4.81 -10.70 -2.59
N TRP A 163 -3.53 -10.48 -2.91
CA TRP A 163 -2.54 -11.55 -2.98
C TRP A 163 -2.36 -12.24 -1.63
N VAL A 164 -2.28 -11.51 -0.50
CA VAL A 164 -2.23 -12.10 0.85
C VAL A 164 -3.50 -12.90 1.13
N LYS A 165 -4.69 -12.32 0.91
CA LYS A 165 -6.00 -12.96 1.14
C LYS A 165 -6.20 -14.24 0.33
N SER A 166 -5.56 -14.38 -0.84
CA SER A 166 -5.69 -15.57 -1.68
C SER A 166 -4.98 -16.83 -1.16
N SER A 167 -4.24 -16.78 -0.05
CA SER A 167 -3.65 -17.97 0.58
C SER A 167 -3.78 -17.93 2.11
N PRO A 168 -4.32 -18.99 2.74
CA PRO A 168 -4.38 -19.11 4.20
C PRO A 168 -3.00 -18.98 4.87
N VAL A 169 -1.95 -19.48 4.20
CA VAL A 169 -0.57 -19.38 4.71
C VAL A 169 -0.12 -17.92 4.78
N ARG A 170 -0.43 -17.12 3.75
CA ARG A 170 -0.06 -15.70 3.71
C ARG A 170 -0.84 -14.88 4.72
N ILE A 171 -2.11 -15.21 4.95
CA ILE A 171 -2.90 -14.60 6.03
C ILE A 171 -2.25 -14.88 7.40
N GLY A 172 -1.84 -16.13 7.65
CA GLY A 172 -1.14 -16.49 8.89
C GLY A 172 0.19 -15.74 9.08
N LEU A 173 0.98 -15.59 8.01
CA LEU A 173 2.21 -14.78 8.04
C LEU A 173 1.90 -13.30 8.31
N TYR A 174 0.84 -12.76 7.70
CA TYR A 174 0.45 -11.37 7.89
C TYR A 174 0.00 -11.10 9.33
N ALA A 175 -0.75 -12.03 9.92
CA ALA A 175 -1.16 -11.97 11.32
C ALA A 175 0.05 -11.97 12.28
N LYS A 176 1.06 -12.81 12.03
CA LYS A 176 2.29 -12.83 12.84
C LYS A 176 3.09 -11.54 12.68
N ALA A 177 3.19 -11.04 11.45
CA ALA A 177 3.87 -9.78 11.15
C ALA A 177 3.22 -8.59 11.88
N ASP A 178 1.89 -8.48 11.85
CA ASP A 178 1.14 -7.36 12.43
C ASP A 178 0.93 -7.50 13.95
N GLY A 179 0.55 -8.69 14.43
CA GLY A 179 0.17 -8.94 15.82
C GLY A 179 1.34 -9.27 16.74
N GLU A 180 2.30 -10.07 16.27
CA GLU A 180 3.45 -10.49 17.08
C GLU A 180 4.70 -9.64 16.82
N PHE A 181 4.63 -8.71 15.86
CA PHE A 181 5.79 -8.03 15.29
C PHE A 181 6.84 -9.08 14.90
N ASP A 182 6.50 -9.97 13.98
CA ASP A 182 7.44 -10.94 13.41
C ASP A 182 8.06 -10.39 12.13
N TYR A 183 9.35 -10.07 12.19
CA TYR A 183 10.11 -9.56 11.05
C TYR A 183 10.20 -10.58 9.92
N ASP A 184 10.46 -11.85 10.23
CA ASP A 184 10.72 -12.85 9.18
C ASP A 184 9.44 -13.08 8.38
N SER A 185 8.29 -13.18 9.06
CA SER A 185 6.99 -13.25 8.40
C SER A 185 6.70 -12.03 7.51
N ALA A 186 7.02 -10.82 7.97
CA ALA A 186 6.84 -9.59 7.18
C ALA A 186 7.76 -9.55 5.94
N ASN A 187 9.04 -9.88 6.14
CA ASN A 187 10.07 -9.92 5.11
C ASN A 187 9.74 -10.94 4.01
N GLU A 188 9.29 -12.14 4.39
CA GLU A 188 8.89 -13.18 3.44
C GLU A 188 7.71 -12.73 2.56
N LEU A 189 6.68 -12.11 3.16
CA LEU A 189 5.54 -11.60 2.39
C LEU A 189 5.94 -10.52 1.41
N LEU A 190 6.72 -9.53 1.87
CA LEU A 190 7.13 -8.38 1.05
C LEU A 190 8.11 -8.81 -0.06
N SER A 191 9.12 -9.60 0.28
CA SER A 191 10.11 -10.13 -0.67
C SER A 191 9.44 -10.98 -1.75
N THR A 192 8.59 -11.93 -1.35
CA THR A 192 7.92 -12.83 -2.30
C THR A 192 6.99 -12.04 -3.23
N TYR A 193 6.23 -11.09 -2.70
CA TYR A 193 5.35 -10.26 -3.51
C TYR A 193 6.12 -9.45 -4.55
N LYS A 194 7.22 -8.80 -4.15
CA LYS A 194 8.09 -8.04 -5.05
C LYS A 194 8.68 -8.91 -6.15
N GLN A 195 9.16 -10.11 -5.80
CA GLN A 195 9.66 -11.07 -6.78
C GLN A 195 8.58 -11.43 -7.80
N LEU A 196 7.37 -11.76 -7.36
CA LEU A 196 6.25 -12.08 -8.24
C LEU A 196 5.87 -10.91 -9.16
N LYS A 197 5.80 -9.68 -8.62
CA LYS A 197 5.52 -8.47 -9.40
C LYS A 197 6.59 -8.24 -10.46
N GLY A 198 7.87 -8.42 -10.10
CA GLY A 198 9.00 -8.35 -11.03
C GLY A 198 8.94 -9.41 -12.14
N VAL A 199 8.59 -10.65 -11.81
CA VAL A 199 8.41 -11.73 -12.80
C VAL A 199 7.27 -11.43 -13.76
N LYS A 200 6.11 -10.99 -13.24
CA LYS A 200 4.95 -10.64 -14.07
C LYS A 200 5.25 -9.48 -15.02
N ALA A 201 6.00 -8.48 -14.57
CA ALA A 201 6.46 -7.38 -15.40
C ALA A 201 7.39 -7.86 -16.54
N LYS A 202 8.36 -8.74 -16.23
CA LYS A 202 9.25 -9.34 -17.23
C LYS A 202 8.47 -10.14 -18.28
N GLN A 203 7.56 -11.01 -17.85
CA GLN A 203 6.71 -11.80 -18.75
C GLN A 203 5.89 -10.91 -19.70
N THR A 204 5.34 -9.80 -19.18
CA THR A 204 4.56 -8.85 -19.99
C THR A 204 5.44 -8.17 -21.06
N ASN A 205 6.66 -7.77 -20.68
CA ASN A 205 7.61 -7.17 -21.62
C ASN A 205 8.06 -8.17 -22.70
N GLU A 206 8.38 -9.41 -22.33
CA GLU A 206 8.78 -10.47 -23.26
C GLU A 206 7.65 -10.84 -24.23
N ALA A 207 6.40 -10.92 -23.74
CA ALA A 207 5.23 -11.14 -24.58
C ALA A 207 5.03 -9.98 -25.57
N GLY A 208 5.16 -8.73 -25.12
CA GLY A 208 5.08 -7.54 -25.96
C GLY A 208 6.17 -7.49 -27.04
N GLU A 209 7.42 -7.86 -26.70
CA GLU A 209 8.50 -7.96 -27.68
C GLU A 209 8.26 -9.07 -28.70
N THR A 210 7.78 -10.22 -28.25
CA THR A 210 7.45 -11.35 -29.12
C THR A 210 6.35 -10.96 -30.11
N GLN A 211 5.30 -10.29 -29.62
CA GLN A 211 4.24 -9.77 -30.48
C GLN A 211 4.76 -8.73 -31.47
N ARG A 212 5.65 -7.81 -31.03
CA ARG A 212 6.26 -6.82 -31.93
C ARG A 212 7.11 -7.49 -33.01
N LYS A 213 7.93 -8.49 -32.65
CA LYS A 213 8.72 -9.28 -33.61
C LYS A 213 7.83 -10.04 -34.59
N SER A 214 6.73 -10.61 -34.11
CA SER A 214 5.72 -11.26 -34.96
C SER A 214 5.08 -10.26 -35.93
N ASN A 215 4.64 -9.10 -35.45
CA ASN A 215 4.03 -8.06 -36.28
C ASN A 215 5.02 -7.51 -37.33
N LEU A 216 6.30 -7.34 -36.98
CA LEU A 216 7.34 -6.93 -37.94
C LEU A 216 7.60 -8.01 -39.00
N LYS A 217 7.60 -9.29 -38.62
CA LYS A 217 7.70 -10.40 -39.57
C LYS A 217 6.47 -10.45 -40.49
N ALA A 218 5.27 -10.31 -39.94
CA ALA A 218 4.01 -10.25 -40.68
C ALA A 218 4.00 -9.10 -41.69
N ALA A 219 4.40 -7.89 -41.27
CA ALA A 219 4.54 -6.74 -42.16
C ALA A 219 5.63 -6.95 -43.23
N SER A 220 6.67 -7.73 -42.92
CA SER A 220 7.72 -8.08 -43.90
C SER A 220 7.25 -9.15 -44.91
N VAL A 221 6.24 -9.96 -44.61
CA VAL A 221 5.73 -10.99 -45.55
C VAL A 221 4.60 -10.49 -46.45
N ASP A 222 3.99 -9.34 -46.17
CA ASP A 222 2.91 -8.78 -46.99
C ASP A 222 3.40 -8.09 -48.29
N VAL A 223 4.67 -8.27 -48.64
CA VAL A 223 5.22 -7.94 -49.98
C VAL A 223 5.33 -9.19 -50.86
N GLY A 224 4.85 -10.36 -50.39
CA GLY A 224 4.94 -11.64 -51.07
C GLY A 224 3.57 -12.29 -51.31
N GLY A 225 2.66 -11.61 -52.00
CA GLY A 225 1.39 -12.18 -52.44
C GLY A 225 1.60 -13.36 -53.40
N THR A 226 0.97 -14.49 -53.07
CA THR A 226 0.93 -15.72 -53.86
C THR A 226 0.12 -15.54 -55.16
N GLY A 227 0.69 -15.95 -56.30
CA GLY A 227 -0.11 -16.56 -57.37
C GLY A 227 -0.05 -15.94 -58.76
N GLU A 228 0.32 -14.67 -58.90
CA GLU A 228 0.74 -14.07 -60.18
C GLU A 228 1.46 -12.77 -59.82
N SER A 229 2.78 -12.83 -59.58
CA SER A 229 3.56 -11.62 -59.33
C SER A 229 3.47 -10.79 -60.61
N GLY A 230 2.62 -9.75 -60.60
CA GLY A 230 2.52 -8.80 -61.70
C GLY A 230 3.92 -8.39 -62.11
N LYS A 231 4.26 -8.62 -63.39
CA LYS A 231 5.61 -8.43 -63.90
C LYS A 231 6.13 -7.05 -63.47
N ARG A 232 7.37 -7.01 -62.98
CA ARG A 232 7.89 -5.84 -62.25
C ARG A 232 7.86 -4.59 -63.14
N VAL A 233 7.31 -3.50 -62.63
CA VAL A 233 7.36 -2.18 -63.31
C VAL A 233 8.65 -1.49 -62.90
N TYR A 234 9.44 -1.06 -63.88
CA TYR A 234 10.72 -0.40 -63.68
C TYR A 234 10.58 1.11 -63.90
N ARG A 235 11.35 1.91 -63.17
CA ARG A 235 11.51 3.33 -63.50
C ARG A 235 12.78 3.50 -64.33
N ARG A 236 12.75 4.32 -65.38
CA ARG A 236 13.90 4.55 -66.26
C ARG A 236 15.12 5.05 -65.46
N ALA A 237 14.91 5.92 -64.47
CA ALA A 237 15.98 6.41 -63.60
C ALA A 237 16.65 5.28 -62.78
N ASP A 238 15.88 4.30 -62.32
CA ASP A 238 16.41 3.17 -61.54
C ASP A 238 17.21 2.21 -62.42
N LEU A 239 16.78 1.98 -63.66
CA LEU A 239 17.54 1.18 -64.63
C LEU A 239 18.87 1.85 -65.02
N ILE A 240 18.87 3.18 -65.19
CA ILE A 240 20.10 3.94 -65.45
C ILE A 240 21.04 3.85 -64.25
N ARG A 241 20.52 4.05 -63.04
CA ARG A 241 21.32 3.93 -61.81
C ARG A 241 21.88 2.51 -61.65
N LEU A 242 21.07 1.49 -61.92
CA LEU A 242 21.50 0.09 -61.88
C LEU A 242 22.64 -0.17 -62.87
N LYS A 243 22.51 0.32 -64.11
CA LYS A 243 23.57 0.21 -65.12
C LYS A 243 24.86 0.92 -64.71
N MET A 244 24.77 2.03 -63.98
CA MET A 244 25.95 2.79 -63.53
C MET A 244 26.62 2.21 -62.28
N GLN A 245 25.83 1.66 -61.35
CA GLN A 245 26.34 1.18 -60.05
C GLN A 245 26.69 -0.30 -60.06
N ASP A 246 25.94 -1.11 -60.81
CA ASP A 246 26.12 -2.56 -60.88
C ASP A 246 25.81 -3.07 -62.31
N PRO A 247 26.78 -2.90 -63.24
CA PRO A 247 26.61 -3.35 -64.62
C PRO A 247 26.37 -4.86 -64.74
N ALA A 248 27.04 -5.67 -63.91
CA ALA A 248 26.91 -7.13 -63.94
C ALA A 248 25.47 -7.58 -63.62
N ARG A 249 24.83 -6.92 -62.65
CA ARG A 249 23.43 -7.18 -62.31
C ARG A 249 22.45 -6.64 -63.34
N TYR A 250 22.78 -5.51 -63.97
CA TYR A 250 21.99 -5.00 -65.09
C TYR A 250 21.97 -6.01 -66.25
N ASP A 251 23.13 -6.56 -66.63
CA ASP A 251 23.25 -7.53 -67.72
C ASP A 251 22.55 -8.85 -67.39
N ALA A 252 22.66 -9.33 -66.15
CA ALA A 252 21.93 -10.52 -65.69
C ALA A 252 20.40 -10.37 -65.76
N LEU A 253 19.89 -9.14 -65.71
CA LEU A 253 18.46 -8.81 -65.83
C LEU A 253 18.06 -8.34 -67.24
N SER A 254 18.97 -8.40 -68.21
CA SER A 254 18.77 -7.85 -69.56
C SER A 254 17.47 -8.35 -70.20
N ASP A 255 17.21 -9.66 -70.14
CA ASP A 255 16.03 -10.26 -70.78
C ASP A 255 14.71 -9.74 -70.18
N GLU A 256 14.64 -9.60 -68.86
CA GLU A 256 13.47 -9.05 -68.16
C GLU A 256 13.32 -7.54 -68.40
N ILE A 257 14.42 -6.79 -68.47
CA ILE A 257 14.40 -5.35 -68.77
C ILE A 257 13.89 -5.12 -70.19
N MET A 258 14.35 -5.92 -71.15
CA MET A 258 13.88 -5.86 -72.54
C MET A 258 12.39 -6.23 -72.66
N ALA A 259 11.95 -7.28 -71.96
CA ALA A 259 10.53 -7.62 -71.87
C ALA A 259 9.70 -6.48 -71.24
N ALA A 260 10.23 -5.81 -70.21
CA ALA A 260 9.58 -4.67 -69.57
C ALA A 260 9.45 -3.46 -70.51
N TYR A 261 10.45 -3.20 -71.37
CA TYR A 261 10.34 -2.17 -72.40
C TYR A 261 9.28 -2.51 -73.45
N ALA A 262 9.26 -3.77 -73.91
CA ALA A 262 8.28 -4.23 -74.91
C ALA A 262 6.83 -4.19 -74.38
N GLU A 263 6.64 -4.48 -73.09
CA GLU A 263 5.33 -4.49 -72.43
C GLU A 263 4.91 -3.13 -71.85
N GLY A 264 5.69 -2.06 -72.07
CA GLY A 264 5.38 -0.73 -71.55
C GLY A 264 5.48 -0.60 -70.03
N ARG A 265 6.20 -1.52 -69.38
CA ARG A 265 6.42 -1.55 -67.92
C ARG A 265 7.60 -0.70 -67.45
N VAL A 266 8.23 0.07 -68.33
CA VAL A 266 9.25 1.06 -67.96
C VAL A 266 8.62 2.46 -67.95
N LYS A 267 8.56 3.09 -66.78
CA LYS A 267 8.02 4.45 -66.58
C LYS A 267 9.10 5.51 -66.39
#